data_AF-A0A961CBQ2-F1
#
_entry.id   AF-A0A961CBQ2-F1
#
_cell.length_a   1.000
_cell.length_b   1.000
_cell.length_c   1.000
_cell.angle_alpha   90.00
_cell.angle_beta   90.00
_cell.angle_gamma   90.00
#
_symmetry.space_group_name_H-M   'P 1'
#
loop_
_entity.id
_entity.type
_entity.pdbx_description
1 polymer ?
#
loop_
_entity_poly.entity_id
_entity_poly.type
_entity_poly.pdbx_seq_one_letter_code
_entity_poly.pdbx_strand_id
1 'polypeptide(L)'
;GRTDISFTVPHGDAATAQATCEALQSTLGATGVTTDDAIGRVSVVGAGMKTHPGVAATVFETLAANGINIEMISTSAIRISCVVAEAELERAVQLLHTAFALHDGPALVD
;
A
#
# COMPACT_ATOMS: atom_id res chain seq x y z
N GLY A 1 15.61 -3.00 21.57
CA GLY A 1 15.23 -2.00 20.55
C GLY A 1 13.74 -1.80 20.62
N ARG A 2 13.23 -0.63 20.19
CA ARG A 2 11.81 -0.40 19.96
C ARG A 2 11.53 -0.52 18.46
N THR A 3 10.36 -1.01 18.12
CA THR A 3 9.87 -1.11 16.75
C THR A 3 8.41 -0.71 16.74
N ASP A 4 7.92 -0.26 15.59
CA ASP A 4 6.52 0.06 15.39
C ASP A 4 5.82 -1.11 14.70
N ILE A 5 4.52 -1.25 14.95
CA ILE A 5 3.64 -2.20 14.28
C ILE A 5 2.50 -1.37 13.69
N SER A 6 2.31 -1.50 12.38
CA SER A 6 1.23 -0.84 11.67
C SER A 6 0.37 -1.89 10.98
N PHE A 7 -0.94 -1.66 10.97
CA PHE A 7 -1.92 -2.51 10.30
C PHE A 7 -3.08 -1.66 9.82
N THR A 8 -3.83 -2.17 8.85
CA THR A 8 -5.01 -1.50 8.27
C THR A 8 -6.27 -2.23 8.68
N VAL A 9 -7.34 -1.49 8.96
CA VAL A 9 -8.70 -2.00 9.19
C VAL A 9 -9.69 -1.27 8.26
N PRO A 10 -10.90 -1.81 8.02
CA PRO A 10 -11.97 -1.03 7.41
C PRO A 10 -12.25 0.27 8.18
N HIS A 11 -12.62 1.36 7.52
CA HIS A 11 -12.88 2.66 8.18
C HIS A 11 -13.89 2.55 9.34
N GLY A 12 -14.94 1.75 9.17
CA GLY A 12 -15.96 1.52 10.21
C GLY A 12 -15.41 0.90 11.50
N ASP A 13 -14.25 0.25 11.44
CA ASP A 13 -13.61 -0.42 12.57
C ASP A 13 -12.49 0.42 13.20
N ALA A 14 -12.11 1.57 12.61
CA ALA A 14 -10.95 2.36 13.03
C ALA A 14 -11.02 2.80 14.50
N ALA A 15 -12.18 3.31 14.93
CA ALA A 15 -12.38 3.74 16.32
C ALA A 15 -12.28 2.57 17.32
N THR A 16 -12.85 1.43 16.97
CA THR A 16 -12.79 0.20 17.80
C THR A 16 -11.36 -0.34 17.88
N ALA A 17 -10.64 -0.36 16.75
CA ALA A 17 -9.25 -0.81 16.69
C ALA A 17 -8.33 0.09 17.53
N GLN A 18 -8.47 1.41 17.40
CA GLN A 18 -7.70 2.37 18.20
C GLN A 18 -7.94 2.18 19.71
N ALA A 19 -9.21 2.15 20.15
CA ALA A 19 -9.54 1.95 21.55
C ALA A 19 -8.98 0.62 22.11
N THR A 20 -8.99 -0.43 21.29
CA THR A 20 -8.42 -1.74 21.66
C THR A 20 -6.90 -1.67 21.81
N CYS A 21 -6.20 -1.00 20.89
CA CYS A 21 -4.75 -0.81 20.96
C CYS A 21 -4.34 0.06 22.15
N GLU A 22 -5.09 1.14 22.44
CA GLU A 22 -4.86 2.00 23.61
C GLU A 22 -5.01 1.22 24.92
N ALA A 23 -6.03 0.35 25.03
CA ALA A 23 -6.22 -0.51 26.19
C ALA A 23 -5.07 -1.52 26.39
N LEU A 24 -4.40 -1.94 25.31
CA LEU A 24 -3.26 -2.85 25.35
C LEU A 24 -1.92 -2.12 25.54
N GLN A 25 -1.89 -0.78 25.43
CA GLN A 25 -0.66 0.01 25.40
C GLN A 25 0.22 -0.23 26.63
N SER A 26 -0.35 -0.17 27.83
CA SER A 26 0.40 -0.39 29.07
C SER A 26 0.89 -1.83 29.22
N THR A 27 0.07 -2.80 28.78
CA THR A 27 0.38 -4.24 28.85
C THR A 27 1.54 -4.60 27.93
N LEU A 28 1.60 -3.98 26.75
CA LEU A 28 2.64 -4.20 25.75
C LEU A 28 3.87 -3.29 25.94
N GLY A 29 3.78 -2.27 26.80
CA GLY A 29 4.83 -1.28 26.99
C GLY A 29 5.04 -0.35 25.78
N ALA A 30 3.99 -0.14 24.98
CA ALA A 30 4.04 0.72 23.79
C ALA A 30 4.03 2.21 24.15
N THR A 31 4.72 3.03 23.36
CA THR A 31 4.85 4.47 23.62
C THR A 31 3.70 5.31 23.13
N GLY A 32 2.91 4.79 22.19
CA GLY A 32 1.78 5.50 21.61
C GLY A 32 0.99 4.61 20.67
N VAL A 33 -0.21 5.08 20.35
CA VAL A 33 -1.09 4.53 19.33
C VAL A 33 -1.51 5.70 18.46
N THR A 34 -1.41 5.55 17.13
CA THR A 34 -1.80 6.55 16.15
C THR A 34 -2.65 5.90 15.08
N THR A 35 -3.65 6.64 14.60
CA THR A 35 -4.55 6.22 13.53
C THR A 35 -4.55 7.29 12.45
N ASP A 36 -4.54 6.86 11.19
CA ASP A 36 -4.74 7.71 10.02
C ASP A 36 -5.87 7.10 9.18
N ASP A 37 -6.92 7.90 8.93
CA ASP A 37 -8.07 7.51 8.13
C ASP A 37 -8.07 8.16 6.73
N ALA A 38 -7.05 8.94 6.37
CA ALA A 38 -6.91 9.59 5.08
C ALA A 38 -5.88 8.88 4.18
N ILE A 39 -5.90 7.54 4.19
CA ILE A 39 -4.98 6.68 3.43
C ILE A 39 -5.67 5.82 2.37
N GLY A 40 -4.97 5.57 1.27
CA GLY A 40 -5.36 4.65 0.21
C GLY A 40 -4.33 3.53 0.03
N ARG A 41 -4.79 2.32 -0.33
CA ARG A 41 -3.91 1.18 -0.64
C ARG A 41 -3.99 0.83 -2.12
N VAL A 42 -2.87 0.96 -2.82
CA VAL A 42 -2.71 0.50 -4.21
C VAL A 42 -1.84 -0.75 -4.26
N SER A 43 -2.21 -1.73 -5.08
CA SER A 43 -1.46 -2.97 -5.22
C SER A 43 -1.21 -3.31 -6.68
N VAL A 44 0.05 -3.63 -7.01
CA VAL A 44 0.39 -4.33 -8.25
C VAL A 44 0.40 -5.83 -7.94
N VAL A 45 -0.27 -6.63 -8.78
CA VAL A 45 -0.39 -8.09 -8.60
C VAL A 45 -0.01 -8.80 -9.89
N GLY A 46 0.83 -9.84 -9.80
CA GLY A 46 1.21 -10.64 -10.95
C GLY A 46 2.12 -11.80 -10.60
N ALA A 47 1.85 -12.97 -11.20
CA ALA A 47 2.67 -14.17 -11.00
C ALA A 47 4.12 -14.00 -11.52
N GLY A 48 4.33 -13.09 -12.48
CA GLY A 48 5.63 -12.80 -13.08
C GLY A 48 6.61 -12.02 -12.18
N MET A 49 6.19 -11.50 -11.01
CA MET A 49 7.05 -10.68 -10.15
C MET A 49 8.31 -11.41 -9.67
N LYS A 50 8.22 -12.72 -9.43
CA LYS A 50 9.36 -13.54 -8.96
C LYS A 50 10.43 -13.72 -10.04
N THR A 51 10.02 -13.73 -11.32
CA THR A 51 10.88 -14.07 -12.46
C THR A 51 11.30 -12.84 -13.28
N HIS A 52 10.65 -11.69 -13.08
CA HIS A 52 10.97 -10.43 -13.75
C HIS A 52 11.53 -9.44 -12.71
N PRO A 53 12.86 -9.41 -12.50
CA PRO A 53 13.47 -8.40 -11.64
C PRO A 53 13.14 -7.00 -12.18
N GLY A 54 12.89 -6.05 -11.28
CA GLY A 54 12.60 -4.66 -11.65
C GLY A 54 11.15 -4.22 -11.43
N VAL A 55 10.19 -5.14 -11.23
CA VAL A 55 8.78 -4.74 -10.97
C VAL A 55 8.67 -3.77 -9.78
N ALA A 56 9.34 -4.07 -8.66
CA ALA A 56 9.36 -3.19 -7.50
C ALA A 56 9.98 -1.83 -7.80
N ALA A 57 11.08 -1.81 -8.57
CA ALA A 57 11.73 -0.57 -8.98
C ALA A 57 10.77 0.27 -9.82
N THR A 58 10.10 -0.31 -10.82
CA THR A 58 9.09 0.38 -11.64
C THR A 58 7.96 0.96 -10.78
N VAL A 59 7.45 0.22 -9.79
CA VAL A 59 6.41 0.75 -8.87
C VAL A 59 6.93 1.98 -8.12
N PHE A 60 8.08 1.87 -7.47
CA PHE A 60 8.58 2.93 -6.59
C PHE A 60 9.07 4.16 -7.38
N GLU A 61 9.75 3.95 -8.51
CA GLU A 61 10.18 5.02 -9.41
C GLU A 61 8.98 5.76 -10.01
N THR A 62 7.92 5.05 -10.41
CA THR A 62 6.71 5.68 -10.96
C THR A 62 6.04 6.59 -9.92
N LEU A 63 5.87 6.12 -8.69
CA LEU A 63 5.27 6.93 -7.63
C LEU A 63 6.16 8.12 -7.26
N ALA A 64 7.48 7.88 -7.08
CA ALA A 64 8.43 8.92 -6.72
C ALA A 64 8.57 10.01 -7.80
N ALA A 65 8.66 9.64 -9.08
CA ALA A 65 8.78 10.58 -10.19
C ALA A 65 7.55 11.50 -10.34
N ASN A 66 6.40 11.08 -9.80
CA ASN A 66 5.16 11.83 -9.81
C ASN A 66 4.86 12.53 -8.48
N GLY A 67 5.80 12.51 -7.52
CA GLY A 67 5.65 13.16 -6.22
C GLY A 67 4.65 12.48 -5.28
N ILE A 68 4.34 11.20 -5.49
CA ILE A 68 3.47 10.43 -4.60
C ILE A 68 4.32 9.80 -3.51
N ASN A 69 4.12 10.25 -2.27
CA ASN A 69 4.80 9.69 -1.10
C ASN A 69 4.26 8.30 -0.77
N ILE A 70 5.16 7.36 -0.47
CA ILE A 70 4.82 6.01 -0.01
C ILE A 70 4.98 5.96 1.51
N GLU A 71 3.90 5.70 2.23
CA GLU A 71 3.89 5.68 3.70
C GLU A 71 4.17 4.28 4.26
N MET A 72 3.69 3.24 3.57
CA MET A 72 3.90 1.85 3.96
C MET A 72 4.06 0.98 2.72
N ILE A 73 4.97 0.01 2.80
CA ILE A 73 5.18 -1.02 1.78
C ILE A 73 4.91 -2.38 2.40
N SER A 74 4.11 -3.20 1.71
CA SER A 74 3.92 -4.61 2.04
C SER A 74 3.98 -5.46 0.78
N THR A 75 4.84 -6.49 0.79
CA THR A 75 5.13 -7.30 -0.39
C THR A 75 4.92 -8.79 -0.14
N SER A 76 4.47 -9.51 -1.16
CA SER A 76 4.52 -10.97 -1.26
C SER A 76 5.20 -11.38 -2.57
N ALA A 77 5.33 -12.68 -2.83
CA ALA A 77 5.94 -13.19 -4.06
C ALA A 77 5.25 -12.72 -5.36
N ILE A 78 4.00 -12.28 -5.27
CA ILE A 78 3.18 -11.90 -6.43
C ILE A 78 2.45 -10.55 -6.24
N ARG A 79 2.72 -9.82 -5.16
CA ARG A 79 2.02 -8.57 -4.84
C ARG A 79 2.97 -7.57 -4.22
N ILE A 80 2.90 -6.33 -4.69
CA ILE A 80 3.48 -5.16 -4.02
C ILE A 80 2.33 -4.24 -3.68
N SER A 81 2.14 -3.94 -2.40
CA SER A 81 1.13 -3.00 -1.91
C SER A 81 1.80 -1.78 -1.31
N CYS A 82 1.37 -0.61 -1.73
CA CYS A 82 1.80 0.67 -1.19
C CYS A 82 0.59 1.35 -0.53
N VAL A 83 0.82 1.92 0.65
CA VAL A 83 -0.09 2.89 1.26
C VAL A 83 0.39 4.28 0.87
N VAL A 84 -0.54 5.11 0.42
CA VAL A 84 -0.35 6.50 -0.02
C VAL A 84 -1.49 7.34 0.55
N ALA A 85 -1.38 8.66 0.53
CA ALA A 85 -2.50 9.54 0.87
C ALA A 85 -3.75 9.22 0.01
N GLU A 86 -4.93 9.21 0.62
CA GLU A 86 -6.19 8.85 -0.05
C GLU A 86 -6.43 9.71 -1.31
N ALA A 87 -6.14 11.01 -1.22
CA ALA A 87 -6.29 11.95 -2.33
C ALA A 87 -5.41 11.62 -3.55
N GLU A 88 -4.33 10.85 -3.37
CA GLU A 88 -3.41 10.43 -4.45
C GLU A 88 -3.75 9.06 -5.03
N LEU A 89 -4.71 8.33 -4.44
CA LEU A 89 -4.96 6.92 -4.76
C LEU A 89 -5.33 6.70 -6.23
N GLU A 90 -6.28 7.48 -6.75
CA GLU A 90 -6.71 7.35 -8.15
C GLU A 90 -5.57 7.66 -9.13
N ARG A 91 -4.78 8.70 -8.83
CA ARG A 91 -3.62 9.08 -9.64
C ARG A 91 -2.53 8.00 -9.60
N ALA A 92 -2.26 7.43 -8.42
CA ALA A 92 -1.33 6.32 -8.26
C ALA A 92 -1.75 5.10 -9.10
N VAL A 93 -3.04 4.75 -9.09
CA VAL A 93 -3.59 3.66 -9.91
C VAL A 93 -3.36 3.92 -11.40
N GLN A 94 -3.73 5.10 -11.90
CA GLN A 94 -3.58 5.44 -13.33
C GLN A 94 -2.13 5.43 -13.80
N LEU A 95 -1.21 6.01 -13.00
CA LEU A 95 0.22 6.04 -13.30
C LEU A 95 0.80 4.63 -13.34
N LEU A 96 0.45 3.77 -12.38
CA LEU A 96 0.91 2.39 -12.34
C LEU A 96 0.32 1.57 -13.51
N HIS A 97 -0.96 1.75 -13.85
CA HIS A 97 -1.54 1.14 -15.06
C HIS A 97 -0.78 1.53 -16.33
N THR A 98 -0.37 2.80 -16.43
CA THR A 98 0.41 3.31 -17.57
C THR A 98 1.82 2.72 -17.59
N ALA A 99 2.52 2.72 -16.44
CA ALA A 99 3.88 2.19 -16.31
C ALA A 99 3.99 0.69 -16.65
N PHE A 100 2.92 -0.07 -16.39
CA PHE A 100 2.83 -1.49 -16.74
C PHE A 100 2.09 -1.76 -18.06
N ALA A 101 1.76 -0.72 -18.85
CA ALA A 101 1.06 -0.83 -20.13
C ALA A 101 -0.24 -1.66 -20.07
N LEU A 102 -1.00 -1.55 -18.98
CA LEU A 102 -2.21 -2.35 -18.72
C LEU A 102 -3.47 -1.80 -19.40
N HIS A 103 -3.33 -0.82 -20.29
CA HIS A 103 -4.44 -0.22 -21.03
C HIS A 103 -4.87 -1.07 -22.23
N ASP A 104 -3.99 -1.95 -22.70
CA ASP A 104 -4.26 -2.89 -23.78
C ASP A 104 -4.46 -4.29 -23.18
N GLY A 105 -5.72 -4.64 -22.86
CA GLY A 105 -6.08 -6.05 -22.75
C GLY A 105 -5.72 -6.77 -24.06
N PRO A 106 -5.51 -8.10 -24.07
CA PRO A 106 -5.33 -8.80 -25.33
C PRO A 106 -6.51 -8.42 -26.24
N ALA A 107 -6.22 -7.97 -27.46
CA ALA A 107 -7.22 -7.95 -28.49
C ALA A 107 -7.76 -9.38 -28.58
N LEU A 108 -8.96 -9.60 -28.04
CA LEU A 108 -9.74 -10.78 -28.33
C LEU A 108 -10.08 -10.68 -29.81
N VAL A 109 -9.18 -11.19 -30.64
CA VAL A 109 -9.53 -11.72 -31.95
C VAL A 109 -10.22 -13.05 -31.68
N ASP A 110 -11.47 -13.14 -32.13
CA ASP A 110 -12.33 -14.33 -32.08
C ASP A 110 -11.61 -15.62 -32.55
#